data_AF-A0A6J8EVI0-F1
#
_entry.id   AF-A0A6J8EVI0-F1
#
_cell.length_a   1.000
_cell.length_b   1.000
_cell.length_c   1.000
_cell.angle_alpha   90.00
_cell.angle_beta   90.00
_cell.angle_gamma   90.00
#
_symmetry.space_group_name_H-M   'P 1'
#
loop_
_entity.id
_entity.type
_entity.pdbx_description
1 polymer ?
#
loop_
_entity_poly.entity_id
_entity_poly.type
_entity_poly.pdbx_seq_one_letter_code
_entity_poly.pdbx_strand_id
1 'polypeptide(L)'
;MNSYASYLDEKNADQQKRQKLNHPPRQVGDHAWLEVKPGCEAVNPKYSLLDQAMWNLQLHQYLCFNEEQHYAGPFISSSDKYHFFERPSLSFSICMLSYCPGGSLGKIVYLWKVPDYMTTSEIIKSSLFIYERLKPRLPEFHTRKMRSDFISRYSNLSHTCIPKHILCSIYTDLTLDFTAMQNPAIDTRVQQAI
;
A
#
# COMPACT_ATOMS: atom_id res chain seq x y z
N MET A 1 27.79 -7.49 25.81
CA MET A 1 27.65 -7.36 24.34
C MET A 1 26.93 -8.54 23.68
N ASN A 2 26.49 -9.60 24.39
CA ASN A 2 25.86 -10.78 23.76
C ASN A 2 24.36 -10.65 23.47
N SER A 3 23.62 -9.75 24.13
CA SER A 3 22.15 -9.72 23.97
C SER A 3 21.71 -9.21 22.59
N TYR A 4 22.48 -8.30 21.99
CA TYR A 4 22.16 -7.78 20.65
C TYR A 4 22.47 -8.81 19.55
N ALA A 5 23.56 -9.55 19.68
CA ALA A 5 23.89 -10.64 18.75
C ALA A 5 22.82 -11.73 18.80
N SER A 6 22.43 -12.19 20.00
CA SER A 6 21.36 -13.17 20.15
C SER A 6 20.01 -12.67 19.63
N TYR A 7 19.69 -11.38 19.84
CA TYR A 7 18.50 -10.76 19.24
C TYR A 7 18.53 -10.79 17.71
N LEU A 8 19.67 -10.48 17.09
CA LEU A 8 19.82 -10.53 15.64
C LEU A 8 19.67 -11.96 15.10
N ASP A 9 20.23 -12.96 15.78
CA ASP A 9 20.10 -14.37 15.40
C ASP A 9 18.64 -14.83 15.48
N GLU A 10 17.91 -14.45 16.53
CA GLU A 10 16.48 -14.73 16.67
C GLU A 10 15.67 -14.06 15.55
N LYS A 11 15.91 -12.77 15.26
CA LYS A 11 15.25 -12.06 14.16
C LYS A 11 15.58 -12.66 12.79
N ASN A 12 16.80 -13.13 12.59
CA ASN A 12 17.21 -13.80 11.36
C ASN A 12 16.52 -15.17 11.19
N ALA A 13 16.43 -15.97 12.25
CA ALA A 13 15.73 -17.25 12.23
C ALA A 13 14.23 -17.07 11.92
N ASP A 14 13.58 -16.10 12.56
CA ASP A 14 12.19 -15.72 12.27
C ASP A 14 12.01 -15.28 10.82
N GLN A 15 12.93 -14.46 10.31
CA GLN A 15 12.92 -13.99 8.93
C GLN A 15 13.06 -15.16 7.94
N GLN A 16 13.98 -16.08 8.18
CA GLN A 16 14.17 -17.27 7.33
C GLN A 16 12.94 -18.19 7.34
N LYS A 17 12.30 -18.36 8.50
CA LYS A 17 11.04 -19.12 8.61
C LYS A 17 9.94 -18.46 7.79
N ARG A 18 9.75 -17.14 7.94
CA ARG A 18 8.74 -16.36 7.18
C ARG A 18 8.98 -16.40 5.67
N GLN A 19 10.25 -16.44 5.23
CA GLN A 19 10.61 -16.52 3.81
C GLN A 19 10.25 -17.86 3.16
N LYS A 20 10.00 -18.92 3.94
CA LYS A 20 9.64 -20.26 3.44
C LYS A 20 8.14 -20.54 3.47
N LEU A 21 7.33 -19.66 4.08
CA LEU A 21 5.88 -19.84 4.16
C LEU A 21 5.21 -19.62 2.80
N ASN A 22 4.19 -20.41 2.51
CA ASN A 22 3.33 -20.33 1.33
C ASN A 22 2.04 -19.55 1.57
N HIS A 23 1.84 -19.01 2.77
CA HIS A 23 0.75 -18.12 3.13
C HIS A 23 1.32 -16.78 3.65
N PRO A 24 0.64 -15.64 3.45
CA PRO A 24 1.11 -14.36 3.95
C PRO A 24 1.45 -14.46 5.45
N PRO A 25 2.71 -14.22 5.87
CA PRO A 25 3.06 -14.18 7.29
C PRO A 25 2.55 -12.91 7.99
N ARG A 26 1.91 -12.02 7.23
CA ARG A 26 1.55 -10.65 7.59
C ARG A 26 0.04 -10.53 7.45
N GLN A 27 -0.65 -10.17 8.53
CA GLN A 27 -2.06 -9.80 8.47
C GLN A 27 -2.18 -8.31 8.19
N VAL A 28 -3.24 -7.92 7.48
CA VAL A 28 -3.50 -6.51 7.14
C VAL A 28 -3.51 -5.62 8.38
N GLY A 29 -4.08 -6.10 9.49
CA GLY A 29 -4.18 -5.36 10.75
C GLY A 29 -2.84 -5.03 11.42
N ASP A 30 -1.81 -5.85 11.19
CA ASP A 30 -0.50 -5.68 11.85
C ASP A 30 0.42 -4.69 11.12
N HIS A 31 0.04 -4.27 9.91
CA HIS A 31 0.87 -3.46 9.02
C HIS A 31 0.14 -2.25 8.43
N ALA A 32 -1.02 -1.95 8.99
CA ALA A 32 -1.79 -0.76 8.72
C ALA A 32 -1.74 0.16 9.94
N TRP A 33 -1.52 1.45 9.72
CA TRP A 33 -1.61 2.45 10.79
C TRP A 33 -2.30 3.71 10.31
N LEU A 34 -3.04 4.33 11.23
CA LEU A 34 -3.83 5.53 11.00
C LEU A 34 -3.18 6.72 11.68
N GLU A 35 -3.05 7.81 10.96
CA GLU A 35 -2.56 9.07 11.49
C GLU A 35 -3.50 10.20 11.06
N VAL A 36 -3.84 11.10 11.99
CA VAL A 36 -4.55 12.34 11.67
C VAL A 36 -3.52 13.44 11.50
N LYS A 37 -3.62 14.21 10.41
CA LYS A 37 -2.76 15.35 10.13
C LYS A 37 -3.62 16.61 10.02
N PRO A 38 -3.25 17.71 10.71
CA PRO A 38 -4.00 18.95 10.64
C PRO A 38 -3.87 19.60 9.25
N GLY A 39 -4.87 20.37 8.87
CA GLY A 39 -4.80 21.26 7.72
C GLY A 39 -3.81 22.41 7.93
N CYS A 40 -3.46 23.07 6.83
CA CYS A 40 -2.59 24.24 6.78
C CYS A 40 -3.27 25.36 5.98
N GLU A 41 -3.13 26.60 6.41
CA GLU A 41 -3.70 27.76 5.71
C GLU A 41 -3.01 28.01 4.35
N ALA A 42 -1.69 27.79 4.29
CA ALA A 42 -0.90 27.91 3.07
C ALA A 42 -0.46 26.53 2.57
N VAL A 43 -1.06 26.08 1.47
CA VAL A 43 -0.69 24.84 0.79
C VAL A 43 0.63 25.02 0.06
N ASN A 44 1.64 24.22 0.43
CA ASN A 44 2.90 24.22 -0.30
C ASN A 44 2.65 23.74 -1.76
N PRO A 45 3.18 24.43 -2.78
CA PRO A 45 2.97 24.08 -4.20
C PRO A 45 3.22 22.60 -4.53
N LYS A 46 4.14 21.94 -3.81
CA LYS A 46 4.45 20.51 -4.00
C LYS A 46 3.27 19.57 -3.72
N TYR A 47 2.28 20.02 -2.95
CA TYR A 47 1.06 19.26 -2.65
C TYR A 47 -0.17 19.71 -3.47
N SER A 48 -0.02 20.68 -4.38
CA SER A 48 -1.16 21.26 -5.12
C SER A 48 -2.05 20.23 -5.83
N LEU A 49 -1.44 19.26 -6.53
CA LEU A 49 -2.19 18.19 -7.21
C LEU A 49 -2.95 17.30 -6.22
N LEU A 50 -2.30 16.92 -5.11
CA LEU A 50 -2.94 16.13 -4.07
C LEU A 50 -4.08 16.90 -3.39
N ASP A 51 -3.88 18.19 -3.10
CA ASP A 51 -4.88 19.06 -2.49
C ASP A 51 -6.11 19.20 -3.39
N GLN A 52 -5.91 19.43 -4.69
CA GLN A 52 -7.00 19.49 -5.68
C GLN A 52 -7.76 18.16 -5.80
N ALA A 53 -7.04 17.03 -5.86
CA ALA A 53 -7.67 15.70 -5.92
C ALA A 53 -8.55 15.44 -4.69
N MET A 54 -8.06 15.83 -3.52
CA MET A 54 -8.75 15.69 -2.25
C MET A 54 -9.91 16.69 -2.07
N TRP A 55 -9.80 17.89 -2.66
CA TRP A 55 -10.86 18.91 -2.65
C TRP A 55 -12.15 18.36 -3.25
N ASN A 56 -12.04 17.65 -4.39
CA ASN A 56 -13.16 17.07 -5.13
C ASN A 56 -13.83 15.87 -4.44
N LEU A 57 -13.20 15.28 -3.40
CA LEU A 57 -13.77 14.15 -2.68
C LEU A 57 -14.89 14.59 -1.73
N GLN A 58 -15.91 13.77 -1.60
CA GLN A 58 -16.92 13.98 -0.55
C GLN A 58 -16.40 13.50 0.81
N LEU A 59 -17.06 13.93 1.89
CA LEU A 59 -16.79 13.38 3.23
C LEU A 59 -16.98 11.86 3.23
N HIS A 60 -16.12 11.15 3.97
CA HIS A 60 -16.08 9.69 4.04
C HIS A 60 -15.69 8.95 2.75
N GLN A 61 -15.30 9.66 1.69
CA GLN A 61 -14.60 9.08 0.55
C GLN A 61 -13.10 9.13 0.78
N TYR A 62 -12.40 8.11 0.27
CA TYR A 62 -10.95 7.99 0.38
C TYR A 62 -10.29 8.11 -0.99
N LEU A 63 -9.09 8.69 -1.01
CA LEU A 63 -8.15 8.69 -2.12
C LEU A 63 -7.09 7.62 -1.88
N CYS A 64 -6.75 6.84 -2.89
CA CYS A 64 -5.50 6.06 -2.88
C CYS A 64 -4.42 6.94 -3.50
N PHE A 65 -3.31 7.17 -2.81
CA PHE A 65 -2.23 7.99 -3.34
C PHE A 65 -1.54 7.30 -4.53
N ASN A 66 -1.40 8.02 -5.63
CA ASN A 66 -0.67 7.62 -6.82
C ASN A 66 0.34 8.72 -7.15
N GLU A 67 1.62 8.34 -7.31
CA GLU A 67 2.71 9.29 -7.58
C GLU A 67 2.53 10.07 -8.87
N GLU A 68 2.12 9.39 -9.96
CA GLU A 68 1.96 10.00 -11.28
C GLU A 68 0.81 11.00 -11.33
N GLN A 69 -0.21 10.81 -10.49
CA GLN A 69 -1.43 11.62 -10.51
C GLN A 69 -1.43 12.73 -9.45
N HIS A 70 -0.82 12.49 -8.30
CA HIS A 70 -0.94 13.37 -7.13
C HIS A 70 0.37 14.08 -6.78
N TYR A 71 1.45 13.84 -7.53
CA TYR A 71 2.72 14.53 -7.34
C TYR A 71 3.35 14.89 -8.70
N ALA A 72 3.77 16.14 -8.85
CA ALA A 72 4.21 16.67 -10.14
C ALA A 72 5.64 16.28 -10.52
N GLY A 73 6.42 15.74 -9.58
CA GLY A 73 7.80 15.32 -9.81
C GLY A 73 8.03 13.86 -9.41
N PRO A 74 9.17 13.27 -9.79
CA PRO A 74 9.57 11.97 -9.23
C PRO A 74 10.10 12.15 -7.79
N PHE A 75 9.84 11.18 -6.92
CA PHE A 75 10.62 11.08 -5.68
C PHE A 75 12.03 10.63 -6.01
N ILE A 76 13.03 11.46 -5.67
CA ILE A 76 14.44 11.17 -5.94
C ILE A 76 14.94 10.04 -5.03
N SER A 77 14.43 9.98 -3.79
CA SER A 77 14.78 8.95 -2.81
C SER A 77 13.59 8.50 -1.95
N SER A 78 13.74 7.35 -1.30
CA SER A 78 12.79 6.86 -0.29
C SER A 78 12.60 7.85 0.87
N SER A 79 13.64 8.62 1.22
CA SER A 79 13.57 9.65 2.26
C SER A 79 12.71 10.82 1.84
N ASP A 80 12.78 11.25 0.58
CA ASP A 80 11.93 12.33 0.06
C ASP A 80 10.46 11.93 0.10
N LYS A 81 10.17 10.68 -0.29
CA LYS A 81 8.83 10.10 -0.19
C LYS A 81 8.35 10.03 1.26
N TYR A 82 9.22 9.65 2.20
CA TYR A 82 8.89 9.66 3.63
C TYR A 82 8.50 11.06 4.11
N HIS A 83 9.34 12.07 3.84
CA HIS A 83 9.09 13.45 4.26
C HIS A 83 7.86 14.06 3.60
N PHE A 84 7.51 13.62 2.38
CA PHE A 84 6.28 14.04 1.72
C PHE A 84 5.04 13.69 2.57
N PHE A 85 4.99 12.50 3.17
CA PHE A 85 3.87 12.05 4.00
C PHE A 85 3.99 12.37 5.50
N GLU A 86 5.19 12.70 5.98
CA GLU A 86 5.41 12.99 7.41
C GLU A 86 4.63 14.22 7.85
N ARG A 87 4.67 15.28 7.04
CA ARG A 87 4.05 16.59 7.29
C ARG A 87 3.39 17.13 6.01
N PRO A 88 2.27 16.56 5.58
CA PRO A 88 1.55 17.05 4.42
C PRO A 88 1.02 18.47 4.71
N SER A 89 1.13 19.37 3.73
CA SER A 89 0.61 20.73 3.78
C SER A 89 -0.57 20.79 2.81
N LEU A 90 -1.76 20.52 3.34
CA LEU A 90 -3.04 20.49 2.62
C LEU A 90 -4.02 21.48 3.27
N SER A 91 -4.99 21.95 2.51
CA SER A 91 -5.94 23.00 2.93
C SER A 91 -6.93 22.57 4.03
N PHE A 92 -7.07 21.27 4.27
CA PHE A 92 -7.97 20.70 5.28
C PHE A 92 -7.29 19.60 6.07
N SER A 93 -7.82 19.31 7.26
CA SER A 93 -7.40 18.18 8.08
C SER A 93 -7.71 16.87 7.37
N ILE A 94 -6.78 15.92 7.47
CA ILE A 94 -6.88 14.61 6.82
C ILE A 94 -6.60 13.49 7.81
N CYS A 95 -7.18 12.32 7.53
CA CYS A 95 -6.70 11.08 8.09
C CYS A 95 -5.99 10.29 7.00
N MET A 96 -4.86 9.70 7.38
CA MET A 96 -3.97 8.97 6.51
C MET A 96 -3.86 7.53 7.00
N LEU A 97 -4.32 6.58 6.19
CA LEU A 97 -4.06 5.16 6.38
C LEU A 97 -2.80 4.78 5.61
N SER A 98 -1.84 4.25 6.34
CA SER A 98 -0.57 3.80 5.84
C SER A 98 -0.53 2.28 5.90
N TYR A 99 -0.36 1.60 4.77
CA TYR A 99 -0.32 0.14 4.70
C TYR A 99 0.98 -0.35 4.06
N CYS A 100 1.70 -1.21 4.78
CA CYS A 100 2.94 -1.81 4.32
C CYS A 100 2.76 -3.33 4.12
N PRO A 101 2.37 -3.78 2.91
CA PRO A 101 2.16 -5.20 2.66
C PRO A 101 3.45 -6.04 2.77
N GLY A 102 4.62 -5.40 2.71
CA GLY A 102 5.91 -6.07 2.65
C GLY A 102 6.31 -6.41 1.21
N GLY A 103 7.24 -7.35 1.04
CA GLY A 103 7.58 -7.84 -0.30
C GLY A 103 8.24 -6.84 -1.26
N SER A 104 8.83 -5.75 -0.74
CA SER A 104 9.46 -4.63 -1.48
C SER A 104 8.52 -3.72 -2.27
N LEU A 105 7.20 -3.82 -2.10
CA LEU A 105 6.19 -3.03 -2.83
C LEU A 105 6.00 -1.59 -2.31
N GLY A 106 6.80 -1.19 -1.31
CA GLY A 106 6.68 0.12 -0.69
C GLY A 106 5.40 0.29 0.14
N LYS A 107 5.18 1.51 0.60
CA LYS A 107 4.06 1.91 1.45
C LYS A 107 2.90 2.36 0.57
N ILE A 108 1.71 1.78 0.76
CA ILE A 108 0.46 2.23 0.17
C ILE A 108 -0.18 3.24 1.13
N VAL A 109 -0.66 4.37 0.61
CA VAL A 109 -1.22 5.44 1.43
C VAL A 109 -2.63 5.76 0.95
N TYR A 110 -3.61 5.72 1.85
CA TYR A 110 -4.97 6.20 1.63
C TYR A 110 -5.24 7.45 2.46
N LEU A 111 -6.00 8.39 1.92
CA LEU A 111 -6.25 9.70 2.51
C LEU A 111 -7.74 10.01 2.46
N TRP A 112 -8.30 10.60 3.51
CA TRP A 112 -9.66 11.18 3.47
C TRP A 112 -9.75 12.43 4.31
N LYS A 113 -10.73 13.28 3.98
CA LYS A 113 -10.96 14.54 4.68
C LYS A 113 -11.56 14.30 6.05
N VAL A 114 -11.09 15.07 7.03
CA VAL A 114 -11.60 15.11 8.39
C VAL A 114 -12.15 16.52 8.64
N PRO A 115 -13.44 16.67 9.01
CA PRO A 115 -13.99 17.96 9.34
C PRO A 115 -13.38 18.53 10.64
N ASP A 116 -13.06 19.82 10.65
CA ASP A 116 -12.39 20.47 11.79
C ASP A 116 -13.27 20.58 13.05
N TYR A 117 -14.59 20.41 12.91
CA TYR A 117 -15.53 20.43 14.02
C TYR A 117 -15.68 19.07 14.74
N MET A 118 -15.11 17.99 14.20
CA MET A 118 -15.23 16.66 14.81
C MET A 118 -14.33 16.52 16.03
N THR A 119 -14.86 15.88 17.07
CA THR A 119 -14.08 15.48 18.24
C THR A 119 -13.16 14.29 17.91
N THR A 120 -12.08 14.11 18.67
CA THR A 120 -11.15 12.99 18.48
C THR A 120 -11.84 11.62 18.49
N SER A 121 -12.89 11.44 19.31
CA SER A 121 -13.67 10.20 19.37
C SER A 121 -14.44 9.93 18.07
N GLU A 122 -15.02 10.98 17.47
CA GLU A 122 -15.74 10.88 16.20
C GLU A 122 -14.80 10.63 15.03
N ILE A 123 -13.62 11.26 15.04
CA ILE A 123 -12.57 11.01 14.05
C ILE A 123 -12.13 9.55 14.10
N ILE A 124 -11.90 9.00 15.29
CA ILE A 124 -11.52 7.59 15.44
C ILE A 124 -12.63 6.67 14.92
N LYS A 125 -13.90 6.90 15.32
CA LYS A 125 -15.04 6.08 14.88
C LYS A 125 -15.23 6.11 13.36
N SER A 126 -15.22 7.30 12.75
CA SER A 126 -15.37 7.45 11.30
C SER A 126 -14.19 6.83 10.54
N SER A 127 -12.97 6.98 11.05
CA SER A 127 -11.76 6.38 10.47
C SER A 127 -11.77 4.86 10.54
N LEU A 128 -12.24 4.29 11.65
CA LEU A 128 -12.44 2.84 11.79
C LEU A 128 -13.48 2.30 10.80
N PHE A 129 -14.58 3.03 10.60
CA PHE A 129 -15.59 2.65 9.60
C PHE A 129 -15.01 2.61 8.17
N ILE A 130 -14.21 3.62 7.81
CA ILE A 130 -13.54 3.66 6.50
C ILE A 130 -12.50 2.54 6.40
N TYR A 131 -11.73 2.30 7.46
CA TYR A 131 -10.74 1.23 7.52
C TYR A 131 -11.37 -0.16 7.33
N GLU A 132 -12.45 -0.49 8.03
CA GLU A 132 -13.14 -1.79 7.86
C GLU A 132 -13.66 -1.97 6.42
N ARG A 133 -14.07 -0.87 5.75
CA ARG A 133 -14.46 -0.92 4.33
C ARG A 133 -13.27 -1.10 3.39
N LEU A 134 -12.09 -0.60 3.76
CA LEU A 134 -10.85 -0.72 3.00
C LEU A 134 -10.18 -2.07 3.20
N LYS A 135 -10.22 -2.63 4.41
CA LYS A 135 -9.56 -3.87 4.82
C LYS A 135 -9.70 -5.03 3.82
N PRO A 136 -10.91 -5.40 3.34
CA PRO A 136 -11.05 -6.50 2.37
C PRO A 136 -10.53 -6.15 0.96
N ARG A 137 -10.27 -4.87 0.68
CA ARG A 137 -9.72 -4.37 -0.60
C ARG A 137 -8.21 -4.16 -0.54
N LEU A 138 -7.62 -4.20 0.65
CA LEU A 138 -6.18 -4.08 0.81
C LEU A 138 -5.53 -5.33 0.21
N PRO A 139 -4.52 -5.17 -0.65
CA PRO A 139 -3.90 -6.29 -1.30
C PRO A 139 -3.13 -7.13 -0.26
N GLU A 140 -3.56 -8.37 -0.08
CA GLU A 140 -2.77 -9.37 0.64
C GLU A 140 -1.72 -9.93 -0.32
N PHE A 141 -0.51 -9.40 -0.22
CA PHE A 141 0.55 -9.85 -1.10
C PHE A 141 1.10 -11.22 -0.65
N HIS A 142 1.21 -12.08 -1.65
CA HIS A 142 1.81 -13.40 -1.60
C HIS A 142 3.26 -13.34 -1.11
N THR A 143 3.70 -14.38 -0.41
CA THR A 143 4.99 -14.38 0.29
C THR A 143 6.17 -14.18 -0.65
N ARG A 144 7.34 -13.79 -0.10
CA ARG A 144 8.60 -13.82 -0.87
C ARG A 144 8.85 -15.18 -1.52
N LYS A 145 8.38 -16.28 -0.91
CA LYS A 145 8.42 -17.62 -1.50
C LYS A 145 7.56 -17.72 -2.75
N MET A 146 6.33 -17.22 -2.72
CA MET A 146 5.43 -17.24 -3.87
C MET A 146 5.96 -16.37 -5.02
N ARG A 147 6.54 -15.20 -4.72
CA ARG A 147 7.23 -14.38 -5.73
C ARG A 147 8.48 -15.09 -6.27
N SER A 148 9.28 -15.69 -5.41
CA SER A 148 10.46 -16.47 -5.82
C SER A 148 10.07 -17.68 -6.65
N ASP A 149 8.96 -18.35 -6.34
CA ASP A 149 8.45 -19.50 -7.07
C ASP A 149 7.89 -19.07 -8.43
N PHE A 150 7.22 -17.92 -8.49
CA PHE A 150 6.76 -17.31 -9.73
C PHE A 150 7.95 -16.94 -10.64
N ILE A 151 8.92 -16.18 -10.13
CA ILE A 151 10.12 -15.83 -10.90
C ILE A 151 10.89 -17.11 -11.28
N SER A 152 11.08 -18.07 -10.38
CA SER A 152 11.76 -19.32 -10.71
C SER A 152 11.04 -20.14 -11.79
N ARG A 153 9.71 -20.15 -11.81
CA ARG A 153 8.92 -20.91 -12.79
C ARG A 153 8.81 -20.20 -14.15
N TYR A 154 8.80 -18.87 -14.14
CA TYR A 154 8.43 -18.08 -15.31
C TYR A 154 9.51 -17.07 -15.77
N SER A 155 10.66 -16.99 -15.10
CA SER A 155 11.80 -16.13 -15.50
C SER A 155 12.29 -16.44 -16.92
N ASN A 156 12.18 -17.70 -17.35
CA ASN A 156 12.54 -18.11 -18.72
C ASN A 156 11.56 -17.62 -19.80
N LEU A 157 10.38 -17.12 -19.39
CA LEU A 157 9.37 -16.55 -20.30
C LEU A 157 9.49 -15.02 -20.43
N SER A 158 10.42 -14.39 -19.72
CA SER A 158 10.64 -12.93 -19.76
C SER A 158 11.06 -12.39 -21.14
N HIS A 159 11.51 -13.27 -22.04
CA HIS A 159 11.83 -12.92 -23.43
C HIS A 159 10.66 -13.05 -24.40
N THR A 160 9.52 -13.61 -23.97
CA THR A 160 8.33 -13.80 -24.79
C THR A 160 7.21 -12.92 -24.27
N CYS A 161 6.56 -12.17 -25.15
CA CYS A 161 5.38 -11.38 -24.81
C CYS A 161 4.25 -12.33 -24.38
N ILE A 162 4.14 -12.60 -23.07
CA ILE A 162 3.20 -13.59 -22.52
C ILE A 162 1.77 -13.10 -22.80
N PRO A 163 0.95 -13.89 -23.50
CA PRO A 163 -0.45 -13.53 -23.76
C PRO A 163 -1.23 -13.29 -22.46
N LYS A 164 -2.06 -12.25 -22.45
CA LYS A 164 -2.84 -11.78 -21.28
C LYS A 164 -3.64 -12.89 -20.57
N HIS A 165 -4.25 -13.80 -21.32
CA HIS A 165 -5.03 -14.91 -20.75
C HIS A 165 -4.16 -15.90 -19.95
N ILE A 166 -2.88 -16.06 -20.32
CA ILE A 166 -1.92 -16.89 -19.57
C ILE A 166 -1.53 -16.19 -18.28
N LEU A 167 -1.29 -14.87 -18.30
CA LEU A 167 -1.02 -14.09 -17.09
C LEU A 167 -2.22 -14.12 -16.11
N CYS A 168 -3.44 -13.99 -16.61
CA CYS A 168 -4.65 -14.14 -15.80
C CYS A 168 -4.76 -15.56 -15.24
N SER A 169 -4.52 -16.61 -16.03
CA SER A 169 -4.53 -18.00 -15.54
C SER A 169 -3.49 -18.22 -14.44
N ILE A 170 -2.27 -17.72 -14.62
CA ILE A 170 -1.20 -17.85 -13.63
C ILE A 170 -1.54 -17.08 -12.35
N TYR A 171 -2.06 -15.85 -12.46
CA TYR A 171 -2.53 -15.09 -11.30
C TYR A 171 -3.66 -15.85 -10.59
N THR A 172 -4.62 -16.41 -11.33
CA THR A 172 -5.73 -17.18 -10.77
C THR A 172 -5.24 -18.43 -10.03
N ASP A 173 -4.32 -19.18 -10.62
CA ASP A 173 -3.75 -20.39 -10.00
C ASP A 173 -2.96 -20.08 -8.72
N LEU A 174 -2.28 -18.93 -8.67
CA LEU A 174 -1.42 -18.55 -7.54
C LEU A 174 -2.20 -17.89 -6.40
N THR A 175 -3.24 -17.14 -6.73
CA THR A 175 -4.01 -16.35 -5.77
C THR A 175 -5.36 -16.98 -5.41
N LEU A 176 -5.77 -18.01 -6.17
CA LEU A 176 -7.12 -18.60 -6.16
C LEU A 176 -8.23 -17.56 -6.42
N ASP A 177 -7.87 -16.39 -6.96
CA ASP A 177 -8.79 -15.30 -7.29
C ASP A 177 -9.34 -15.48 -8.71
N PHE A 178 -10.47 -16.18 -8.81
CA PHE A 178 -11.18 -16.44 -10.07
C PHE A 178 -11.86 -15.20 -10.67
N THR A 179 -11.85 -14.06 -9.98
CA THR A 179 -12.35 -12.80 -10.56
C THR A 179 -11.40 -12.25 -11.63
N ALA A 180 -10.28 -12.95 -11.85
CA ALA A 180 -9.17 -12.45 -12.63
C ALA A 180 -9.42 -12.26 -14.13
N MET A 181 -10.45 -12.93 -14.67
CA MET A 181 -10.79 -12.84 -16.10
C MET A 181 -11.72 -11.67 -16.43
N GLN A 182 -12.32 -11.03 -15.42
CA GLN A 182 -13.38 -10.02 -15.61
C GLN A 182 -12.98 -8.61 -15.12
N ASN A 183 -11.83 -8.48 -14.44
CA ASN A 183 -11.43 -7.23 -13.81
C ASN A 183 -10.33 -6.50 -14.61
N PRO A 184 -10.60 -5.30 -15.17
CA PRO A 184 -9.62 -4.56 -15.97
C PRO A 184 -8.41 -4.06 -15.18
N ALA A 185 -8.47 -4.04 -13.84
CA ALA A 185 -7.36 -3.63 -12.97
C ALA A 185 -6.24 -4.68 -12.84
N ILE A 186 -6.36 -5.81 -13.51
CA ILE A 186 -5.43 -6.95 -13.37
C ILE A 186 -4.15 -6.76 -14.13
N ASP A 187 -4.16 -6.02 -15.24
CA ASP A 187 -2.94 -5.68 -15.96
C ASP A 187 -1.97 -4.94 -15.02
N THR A 188 -2.51 -4.04 -14.18
CA THR A 188 -1.74 -3.32 -13.15
C THR A 188 -1.24 -4.23 -12.04
N ARG A 189 -2.06 -5.19 -11.59
CA ARG A 189 -1.69 -6.13 -10.51
C ARG A 189 -0.65 -7.17 -10.95
N VAL A 190 -0.75 -7.62 -12.20
CA VAL A 190 0.21 -8.54 -12.82
C VAL A 190 1.55 -7.85 -13.04
N GLN A 191 1.55 -6.61 -13.53
CA GLN A 191 2.77 -5.81 -13.65
C GLN A 191 3.44 -5.52 -12.29
N GLN A 192 2.66 -5.39 -11.21
CA GLN A 192 3.20 -5.27 -9.85
C GLN A 192 3.79 -6.57 -9.30
N ALA A 193 3.39 -7.73 -9.83
CA ALA A 193 3.80 -9.04 -9.36
C ALA A 193 5.11 -9.54 -10.00
N ILE A 194 5.41 -9.09 -11.23
CA ILE A 194 6.68 -9.29 -11.93
C ILE A 194 7.74 -8.37 -11.29
#